data_AF-A0A376ZSP8-F1
#
_entry.id   AF-A0A376ZSP8-F1
#
_cell.length_a   1.000
_cell.length_b   1.000
_cell.length_c   1.000
_cell.angle_alpha   90.00
_cell.angle_beta   90.00
_cell.angle_gamma   90.00
#
_symmetry.space_group_name_H-M   'P 1'
#
loop_
_entity.id
_entity.type
_entity.pdbx_description
1 polymer ?
#
loop_
_entity_poly.entity_id
_entity_poly.type
_entity_poly.pdbx_seq_one_letter_code
_entity_poly.pdbx_strand_id
1 'polypeptide(L)'
;MQRSQKFSLKARTVYITDEQYAAIYAEAIPQLRIAMEISYLCAARLGDVLELKWQDIMDKGIYIEQNKTGTKQIKEWSPRLRTAIQLARNVSSCTCEYVINTTKGGKVIAKTLNNWWNQAKRAAEQKVGVPFGCNFHDIKAKGISDYEGSSRDKQIFSGHKTENQVLIYDRKTKITPTLDLPLVVSK
;
A
#
# COMPACT_ATOMS: atom_id res chain seq x y z
N MET A 1 -12.23 21.52 29.63
CA MET A 1 -11.55 20.58 28.69
C MET A 1 -12.44 19.35 28.48
N GLN A 2 -13.22 19.29 27.40
CA GLN A 2 -13.98 18.09 27.05
C GLN A 2 -13.02 17.07 26.42
N ARG A 3 -12.82 15.93 27.08
CA ARG A 3 -12.17 14.75 26.50
C ARG A 3 -13.06 14.23 25.36
N SER A 4 -12.58 14.28 24.12
CA SER A 4 -13.23 13.58 23.02
C SER A 4 -13.18 12.08 23.28
N GLN A 5 -14.34 11.45 23.53
CA GLN A 5 -14.45 9.99 23.47
C GLN A 5 -14.15 9.56 22.03
N LYS A 6 -12.99 8.94 21.83
CA LYS A 6 -12.68 8.24 20.58
C LYS A 6 -13.60 7.03 20.52
N PHE A 7 -14.69 7.13 19.78
CA PHE A 7 -15.41 5.96 19.31
C PHE A 7 -14.44 5.12 18.47
N SER A 8 -13.91 4.07 19.07
CA SER A 8 -13.00 3.13 18.43
C SER A 8 -13.81 2.23 17.49
N LEU A 9 -14.01 2.67 16.25
CA LEU A 9 -14.42 1.76 15.18
C LEU A 9 -13.42 0.59 15.12
N LYS A 10 -13.92 -0.64 15.09
CA LYS A 10 -13.07 -1.84 14.94
C LYS A 10 -12.15 -1.66 13.73
N ALA A 11 -10.85 -1.79 13.93
CA ALA A 11 -9.87 -1.62 12.86
C ALA A 11 -10.17 -2.61 11.73
N ARG A 12 -10.17 -2.13 10.47
CA ARG A 12 -10.37 -2.99 9.29
C ARG A 12 -9.27 -4.03 9.21
N THR A 13 -9.62 -5.27 8.88
CA THR A 13 -8.71 -6.42 8.75
C THR A 13 -8.66 -6.97 7.32
N VAL A 14 -9.12 -6.22 6.32
CA VAL A 14 -9.20 -6.68 4.93
C VAL A 14 -7.80 -6.85 4.33
N TYR A 15 -7.51 -8.02 3.79
CA TYR A 15 -6.36 -8.29 2.92
C TYR A 15 -6.82 -8.24 1.47
N ILE A 16 -6.08 -7.52 0.61
CA ILE A 16 -6.35 -7.49 -0.83
C ILE A 16 -5.57 -8.66 -1.46
N THR A 17 -6.29 -9.62 -2.06
CA THR A 17 -5.63 -10.76 -2.72
C THR A 17 -4.87 -10.32 -3.98
N ASP A 18 -4.02 -11.18 -4.52
CA ASP A 18 -3.27 -10.89 -5.74
C ASP A 18 -4.20 -10.70 -6.93
N GLU A 19 -5.26 -11.50 -7.01
CA GLU A 19 -6.30 -11.44 -8.03
C GLU A 19 -7.09 -10.13 -7.93
N GLN A 20 -7.49 -9.73 -6.72
CA GLN A 20 -8.19 -8.46 -6.50
C GLN A 20 -7.29 -7.27 -6.85
N TYR A 21 -6.03 -7.28 -6.43
CA TYR A 21 -5.08 -6.22 -6.74
C TYR A 21 -4.88 -6.10 -8.26
N ALA A 22 -4.65 -7.22 -8.94
CA ALA A 22 -4.46 -7.27 -10.38
C ALA A 22 -5.72 -6.80 -11.14
N ALA A 23 -6.91 -7.23 -10.72
CA ALA A 23 -8.17 -6.82 -11.33
C ALA A 23 -8.40 -5.31 -11.22
N ILE A 24 -8.18 -4.72 -10.03
CA ILE A 24 -8.28 -3.26 -9.84
C ILE A 24 -7.22 -2.53 -10.66
N TYR A 25 -5.99 -3.04 -10.68
CA TYR A 25 -4.87 -2.44 -11.42
C TYR A 25 -5.14 -2.40 -12.94
N ALA A 26 -5.78 -3.43 -13.48
CA ALA A 26 -6.18 -3.48 -14.89
C ALA A 26 -7.16 -2.35 -15.26
N GLU A 27 -8.13 -2.06 -14.40
CA GLU A 27 -9.11 -0.97 -14.60
C GLU A 27 -8.58 0.43 -14.22
N ALA A 28 -7.44 0.50 -13.54
CA ALA A 28 -6.91 1.76 -13.03
C ALA A 28 -6.32 2.65 -14.14
N ILE A 29 -6.59 3.96 -14.06
CA ILE A 29 -5.88 4.96 -14.85
C ILE A 29 -4.39 5.01 -14.46
N PRO A 30 -3.48 5.50 -15.33
CA PRO A 30 -2.04 5.48 -15.05
C PRO A 30 -1.64 6.11 -13.71
N GLN A 31 -2.22 7.26 -13.34
CA GLN A 31 -1.98 7.94 -12.06
C GLN A 31 -2.32 7.05 -10.86
N LEU A 32 -3.43 6.30 -10.94
CA LEU A 32 -3.84 5.39 -9.89
C LEU A 32 -2.91 4.17 -9.84
N ARG A 33 -2.49 3.61 -10.99
CA ARG A 33 -1.52 2.51 -11.06
C ARG A 33 -0.21 2.88 -10.36
N ILE A 34 0.33 4.07 -10.62
CA ILE A 34 1.53 4.59 -9.96
C ILE A 34 1.32 4.65 -8.45
N ALA A 35 0.19 5.21 -7.99
CA ALA A 35 -0.11 5.31 -6.58
C ALA A 35 -0.26 3.94 -5.89
N MET A 36 -0.90 2.98 -6.56
CA MET A 36 -1.04 1.60 -6.06
C MET A 36 0.33 0.95 -5.88
N GLU A 37 1.20 1.04 -6.89
CA GLU A 37 2.53 0.44 -6.86
C GLU A 37 3.43 1.07 -5.79
N ILE A 38 3.45 2.40 -5.66
CA ILE A 38 4.24 3.08 -4.62
C ILE A 38 3.71 2.69 -3.23
N SER A 39 2.38 2.68 -3.03
CA SER A 39 1.77 2.27 -1.77
C SER A 39 2.15 0.83 -1.39
N TYR A 40 2.06 -0.09 -2.35
CA TYR A 40 2.33 -1.51 -2.17
C TYR A 40 3.82 -1.78 -1.90
N LEU A 41 4.70 -1.34 -2.81
CA LEU A 41 6.13 -1.66 -2.78
C LEU A 41 6.88 -0.91 -1.68
N CYS A 42 6.40 0.26 -1.26
CA CYS A 42 7.06 1.08 -0.25
C CYS A 42 6.36 1.03 1.12
N ALA A 43 5.25 0.30 1.25
CA ALA A 43 4.36 0.36 2.42
C ALA A 43 4.01 1.80 2.84
N ALA A 44 3.81 2.69 1.86
CA ALA A 44 3.55 4.11 2.08
C ALA A 44 2.06 4.37 2.35
N ARG A 45 1.73 5.42 3.12
CA ARG A 45 0.32 5.83 3.31
C ARG A 45 -0.12 6.69 2.13
N LEU A 46 -1.43 6.74 1.86
CA LEU A 46 -1.99 7.61 0.82
C LEU A 46 -1.46 9.05 0.87
N GLY A 47 -1.40 9.65 2.07
CA GLY A 47 -0.83 11.00 2.23
C GLY A 47 0.62 11.07 1.75
N ASP A 48 1.47 10.16 2.23
CA ASP A 48 2.89 10.11 1.86
C ASP A 48 3.08 9.85 0.35
N VAL A 49 2.21 9.03 -0.27
CA VAL A 49 2.20 8.78 -1.72
C VAL A 49 1.88 10.03 -2.52
N LEU A 50 0.88 10.82 -2.08
CA LEU A 50 0.44 12.05 -2.75
C LEU A 50 1.41 13.22 -2.56
N GLU A 51 2.21 13.20 -1.50
CA GLU A 51 3.25 14.20 -1.23
C GLU A 51 4.57 13.91 -1.94
N LEU A 52 4.74 12.75 -2.57
CA LEU A 52 6.01 12.35 -3.19
C LEU A 52 6.38 13.30 -4.34
N LYS A 53 7.58 13.89 -4.26
CA LYS A 53 8.11 14.84 -5.25
C LYS A 53 9.24 14.23 -6.07
N TRP A 54 9.50 14.81 -7.25
CA TRP A 54 10.60 14.37 -8.11
C TRP A 54 11.98 14.51 -7.45
N GLN A 55 12.16 15.48 -6.55
CA GLN A 55 13.39 15.65 -5.77
C GLN A 55 13.65 14.49 -4.77
N ASP A 56 12.61 13.74 -4.39
CA ASP A 56 12.73 12.60 -3.48
C ASP A 56 13.17 11.32 -4.22
N ILE A 57 13.22 11.37 -5.57
CA ILE A 57 13.69 10.28 -6.42
C ILE A 57 15.21 10.37 -6.55
N MET A 58 15.92 9.47 -5.88
CA MET A 58 17.38 9.45 -5.77
C MET A 58 17.99 8.26 -6.51
N ASP A 59 19.32 8.29 -6.70
CA ASP A 59 20.06 7.17 -7.29
C ASP A 59 19.89 5.86 -6.50
N LYS A 60 19.91 5.96 -5.17
CA LYS A 60 19.75 4.82 -4.26
C LYS A 60 18.32 4.29 -4.16
N GLY A 61 17.32 5.12 -4.45
CA GLY A 61 15.92 4.75 -4.23
C GLY A 61 14.99 5.96 -4.10
N ILE A 62 13.80 5.72 -3.53
CA ILE A 62 12.82 6.77 -3.23
C ILE A 62 12.94 7.15 -1.76
N TYR A 63 13.26 8.41 -1.47
CA TYR A 63 13.18 8.94 -0.11
C TYR A 63 11.72 9.15 0.30
N ILE A 64 11.35 8.66 1.48
CA ILE A 64 10.01 8.85 2.05
C ILE A 64 10.16 9.24 3.53
N GLU A 65 9.59 10.39 3.88
CA GLU A 65 9.36 10.81 5.25
C GLU A 65 7.87 10.63 5.60
N GLN A 66 7.58 9.71 6.51
CA GLN A 66 6.19 9.38 6.85
C GLN A 66 5.57 10.49 7.72
N ASN A 67 4.55 11.17 7.21
CA ASN A 67 3.89 12.29 7.91
C ASN A 67 3.35 11.93 9.29
N LYS A 68 2.88 10.68 9.47
CA LYS A 68 2.27 10.23 10.73
C LYS A 68 3.30 9.87 11.82
N THR A 69 4.45 9.33 11.44
CA THR A 69 5.40 8.73 12.39
C THR A 69 6.74 9.48 12.46
N GLY A 70 7.05 10.31 11.47
CA GLY A 70 8.35 10.96 11.29
C GLY A 70 9.45 10.02 10.80
N THR A 71 9.13 8.77 10.48
CA THR A 71 10.12 7.78 10.02
C THR A 71 10.63 8.18 8.64
N LYS A 72 11.95 8.32 8.49
CA LYS A 72 12.64 8.66 7.23
C LYS A 72 13.31 7.40 6.68
N GLN A 73 13.04 7.06 5.42
CA GLN A 73 13.58 5.85 4.79
C GLN A 73 13.87 6.09 3.31
N ILE A 74 14.89 5.41 2.78
CA ILE A 74 15.06 5.25 1.33
C ILE A 74 14.53 3.86 0.97
N LYS A 75 13.60 3.80 0.02
CA LYS A 75 13.10 2.55 -0.55
C LYS A 75 13.95 2.21 -1.75
N GLU A 76 14.76 1.17 -1.60
CA GLU A 76 15.69 0.73 -2.64
C GLU A 76 14.95 0.34 -3.93
N TRP A 77 15.64 0.51 -5.05
CA TRP A 77 15.08 0.21 -6.35
C TRP A 77 14.90 -1.29 -6.57
N SER A 78 13.66 -1.71 -6.80
CA SER A 78 13.35 -2.96 -7.50
C SER A 78 13.03 -2.68 -8.97
N PRO A 79 13.14 -3.66 -9.88
CA PRO A 79 12.70 -3.49 -11.27
C PRO A 79 11.26 -2.97 -11.37
N ARG A 80 10.35 -3.52 -10.55
CA ARG A 80 8.93 -3.13 -10.51
C ARG A 80 8.73 -1.69 -10.03
N LEU A 81 9.48 -1.25 -9.02
CA LEU A 81 9.41 0.14 -8.54
C LEU A 81 9.94 1.13 -9.59
N ARG A 82 11.00 0.77 -10.31
CA ARG A 82 11.51 1.57 -11.44
C ARG A 82 10.46 1.71 -12.54
N THR A 83 9.75 0.63 -12.88
CA THR A 83 8.64 0.67 -13.86
C THR A 83 7.54 1.63 -13.43
N ALA A 84 7.14 1.63 -12.15
CA ALA A 84 6.14 2.57 -11.66
C ALA A 84 6.58 4.04 -11.80
N ILE A 85 7.85 4.34 -11.48
CA ILE A 85 8.39 5.70 -11.64
C ILE A 85 8.59 6.08 -13.11
N GLN A 86 8.95 5.12 -13.97
CA GLN A 86 9.01 5.37 -15.41
C GLN A 86 7.62 5.68 -15.98
N LEU A 87 6.59 4.96 -15.55
CA LEU A 87 5.20 5.28 -15.91
C LEU A 87 4.83 6.70 -15.46
N ALA A 88 5.22 7.09 -14.24
CA ALA A 88 5.00 8.45 -13.74
C ALA A 88 5.65 9.52 -14.63
N ARG A 89 6.89 9.30 -15.08
CA ARG A 89 7.58 10.22 -16.01
C ARG A 89 6.84 10.33 -17.34
N ASN A 90 6.34 9.22 -17.86
CA ASN A 90 5.66 9.18 -19.16
C ASN A 90 4.29 9.88 -19.15
N VAL A 91 3.62 9.94 -17.99
CA VAL A 91 2.27 10.52 -17.88
C VAL A 91 2.25 11.92 -17.27
N SER A 92 3.36 12.36 -16.67
CA SER A 92 3.46 13.70 -16.08
C SER A 92 3.43 14.78 -17.15
N SER A 93 2.61 15.81 -16.96
CA SER A 93 2.79 17.06 -17.70
C SER A 93 4.02 17.81 -17.15
N CYS A 94 4.73 18.51 -18.03
CA CYS A 94 6.16 18.84 -17.87
C CYS A 94 6.53 19.89 -16.80
N THR A 95 5.67 20.19 -15.83
CA THR A 95 5.91 21.26 -14.84
C THR A 95 5.46 20.94 -13.41
N CYS A 96 4.98 19.73 -13.12
CA CYS A 96 4.55 19.39 -11.76
C CYS A 96 5.72 18.91 -10.89
N GLU A 97 5.84 19.42 -9.66
CA GLU A 97 6.83 18.94 -8.68
C GLU A 97 6.51 17.55 -8.13
N TYR A 98 5.24 17.12 -8.19
CA TYR A 98 4.77 15.85 -7.65
C TYR A 98 4.87 14.72 -8.67
N VAL A 99 5.29 13.55 -8.20
CA VAL A 99 5.38 12.31 -9.00
C VAL A 99 4.01 11.88 -9.51
N ILE A 100 2.98 12.06 -8.68
CA ILE A 100 1.58 11.80 -9.05
C ILE A 100 0.86 13.14 -9.20
N ASN A 101 0.47 13.45 -10.43
CA ASN A 101 -0.23 14.68 -10.76
C ASN A 101 -1.50 14.43 -11.57
N THR A 102 -2.38 15.42 -11.55
CA THR A 102 -3.57 15.45 -12.40
C THR A 102 -3.15 15.69 -13.84
N THR A 103 -4.03 15.38 -14.80
CA THR A 103 -3.81 15.68 -16.23
C THR A 103 -3.54 17.16 -16.52
N LYS A 104 -3.94 18.06 -15.60
CA LYS A 104 -3.67 19.51 -15.66
C LYS A 104 -2.36 19.92 -14.98
N GLY A 105 -1.54 18.98 -14.51
CA GLY A 105 -0.27 19.25 -13.83
C GLY A 105 -0.37 19.69 -12.37
N GLY A 106 -1.57 19.69 -11.78
CA GLY A 106 -1.77 19.99 -10.37
C GLY A 106 -1.60 18.76 -9.47
N LYS A 107 -1.33 19.00 -8.18
CA LYS A 107 -1.27 17.96 -7.14
C LYS A 107 -2.57 17.17 -7.05
N VAL A 108 -2.46 15.85 -6.94
CA VAL A 108 -3.63 14.99 -6.69
C VAL A 108 -4.01 15.06 -5.21
N ILE A 109 -5.28 15.34 -4.92
CA ILE A 109 -5.81 15.29 -3.56
C ILE A 109 -6.40 13.91 -3.24
N ALA A 110 -6.45 13.57 -1.96
CA ALA A 110 -6.96 12.27 -1.49
C ALA A 110 -8.38 11.95 -1.98
N LYS A 111 -9.27 12.97 -2.07
CA LYS A 111 -10.63 12.78 -2.60
C LYS A 111 -10.61 12.31 -4.06
N THR A 112 -9.77 12.91 -4.89
CA THR A 112 -9.63 12.56 -6.30
C THR A 112 -9.11 11.14 -6.47
N LEU A 113 -8.06 10.78 -5.74
CA LEU A 113 -7.50 9.43 -5.81
C LEU A 113 -8.49 8.36 -5.31
N ASN A 114 -9.23 8.64 -4.22
CA ASN A 114 -10.27 7.73 -3.74
C ASN A 114 -11.41 7.56 -4.74
N ASN A 115 -11.76 8.62 -5.50
CA ASN A 115 -12.74 8.50 -6.59
C ASN A 115 -12.23 7.59 -7.70
N TRP A 116 -10.98 7.76 -8.15
CA TRP A 116 -10.35 6.88 -9.14
C TRP A 116 -10.31 5.43 -8.65
N TRP A 117 -9.92 5.21 -7.39
CA TRP A 117 -9.92 3.90 -6.76
C TRP A 117 -11.31 3.26 -6.78
N ASN A 118 -12.32 3.99 -6.34
CA ASN A 118 -13.69 3.46 -6.29
C ASN A 118 -14.23 3.16 -7.70
N GLN A 119 -13.87 3.94 -8.70
CA GLN A 119 -14.24 3.69 -10.10
C GLN A 119 -13.57 2.40 -10.63
N ALA A 120 -12.25 2.29 -10.48
CA ALA A 120 -11.51 1.10 -10.92
C ALA A 120 -11.97 -0.16 -10.17
N LYS A 121 -12.17 -0.06 -8.85
CA LYS A 121 -12.68 -1.16 -8.03
C LYS A 121 -14.07 -1.59 -8.47
N ARG A 122 -15.00 -0.66 -8.71
CA ARG A 122 -16.35 -1.02 -9.18
C ARG A 122 -16.33 -1.71 -10.54
N ALA A 123 -15.50 -1.24 -11.47
CA ALA A 123 -15.34 -1.87 -12.78
C ALA A 123 -14.78 -3.31 -12.65
N ALA A 124 -13.79 -3.51 -11.77
CA ALA A 124 -13.24 -4.83 -11.48
C ALA A 124 -14.28 -5.76 -10.82
N GLU A 125 -15.00 -5.26 -9.80
CA GLU A 125 -16.08 -5.98 -9.10
C GLU A 125 -17.20 -6.39 -10.08
N GLN A 126 -17.55 -5.54 -11.04
CA GLN A 126 -18.52 -5.87 -12.09
C GLN A 126 -18.06 -7.00 -13.01
N LYS A 127 -16.77 -7.03 -13.40
CA LYS A 127 -16.22 -8.09 -14.24
C LYS A 127 -16.12 -9.43 -13.52
N VAL A 128 -15.79 -9.41 -12.22
CA VAL A 128 -15.67 -10.64 -11.40
C VAL A 128 -17.03 -11.10 -10.85
N GLY A 129 -18.01 -10.19 -10.73
CA GLY A 129 -19.35 -10.50 -10.24
C GLY A 129 -19.48 -10.55 -8.72
N VAL A 130 -18.47 -10.10 -7.96
CA VAL A 130 -18.50 -10.07 -6.49
C VAL A 130 -17.89 -8.78 -5.93
N PRO A 131 -18.40 -8.24 -4.81
CA PRO A 131 -17.78 -7.09 -4.14
C PRO A 131 -16.49 -7.49 -3.43
N PHE A 132 -15.45 -6.67 -3.56
CA PHE A 132 -14.13 -6.92 -2.94
C PHE A 132 -14.05 -6.36 -1.52
N GLY A 133 -14.86 -5.34 -1.19
CA GLY A 133 -14.91 -4.76 0.15
C GLY A 133 -13.64 -4.03 0.61
N CYS A 134 -12.63 -3.87 -0.26
CA CYS A 134 -11.36 -3.21 0.03
C CYS A 134 -11.35 -1.70 -0.29
N ASN A 135 -10.43 -0.98 0.34
CA ASN A 135 -10.14 0.42 0.03
C ASN A 135 -8.65 0.63 -0.28
N PHE A 136 -8.27 1.81 -0.78
CA PHE A 136 -6.88 2.11 -1.13
C PHE A 136 -5.92 1.96 0.07
N HIS A 137 -6.36 2.27 1.29
CA HIS A 137 -5.52 2.13 2.49
C HIS A 137 -5.15 0.67 2.80
N ASP A 138 -5.95 -0.30 2.34
CA ASP A 138 -5.68 -1.72 2.53
C ASP A 138 -4.48 -2.20 1.66
N ILE A 139 -4.02 -1.43 0.66
CA ILE A 139 -2.82 -1.74 -0.14
C ILE A 139 -1.55 -1.75 0.72
N LYS A 140 -1.40 -0.77 1.63
CA LYS A 140 -0.26 -0.76 2.56
C LYS A 140 -0.26 -2.03 3.42
N ALA A 141 -1.44 -2.47 3.87
CA ALA A 141 -1.57 -3.70 4.65
C ALA A 141 -1.20 -4.93 3.81
N LYS A 142 -1.60 -4.96 2.53
CA LYS A 142 -1.18 -5.99 1.57
C LYS A 142 0.35 -6.03 1.45
N GLY A 143 1.00 -4.88 1.19
CA GLY A 143 2.45 -4.79 1.07
C GLY A 143 3.20 -5.30 2.30
N ILE A 144 2.71 -4.97 3.51
CA ILE A 144 3.29 -5.47 4.77
C ILE A 144 3.04 -6.97 4.95
N SER A 145 1.88 -7.46 4.55
CA SER A 145 1.54 -8.89 4.64
C SER A 145 2.41 -9.73 3.71
N ASP A 146 2.65 -9.24 2.49
CA ASP A 146 3.43 -9.92 1.44
C ASP A 146 4.95 -9.79 1.63
N TYR A 147 5.42 -8.86 2.45
CA TYR A 147 6.86 -8.72 2.71
C TYR A 147 7.39 -9.96 3.45
N GLU A 148 8.42 -10.59 2.90
CA GLU A 148 9.02 -11.78 3.51
C GLU A 148 9.97 -11.40 4.66
N GLY A 149 10.13 -12.31 5.62
CA GLY A 149 10.98 -12.12 6.79
C GLY A 149 10.21 -12.05 8.12
N SER A 150 10.94 -11.72 9.17
CA SER A 150 10.42 -11.65 10.54
C SER A 150 9.48 -10.45 10.75
N SER A 151 8.80 -10.42 11.89
CA SER A 151 8.05 -9.22 12.34
C SER A 151 8.93 -7.98 12.41
N ARG A 152 10.21 -8.17 12.78
CA ARG A 152 11.22 -7.12 12.82
C ARG A 152 11.56 -6.59 11.43
N ASP A 153 11.74 -7.47 10.44
CA ASP A 153 12.00 -7.07 9.06
C ASP A 153 10.82 -6.29 8.48
N LYS A 154 9.60 -6.78 8.71
CA LYS A 154 8.36 -6.07 8.36
C LYS A 154 8.25 -4.71 9.05
N GLN A 155 8.69 -4.59 10.31
CA GLN A 155 8.72 -3.31 11.02
C GLN A 155 9.64 -2.31 10.33
N ILE A 156 10.87 -2.74 10.02
CA ILE A 156 11.86 -1.94 9.30
C ILE A 156 11.30 -1.55 7.93
N PHE A 157 10.78 -2.50 7.17
CA PHE A 157 10.17 -2.25 5.85
C PHE A 157 9.02 -1.24 5.92
N SER A 158 8.14 -1.32 6.92
CA SER A 158 6.92 -0.50 6.98
C SER A 158 7.08 0.84 7.70
N GLY A 159 8.20 1.04 8.38
CA GLY A 159 8.53 2.24 9.15
C GLY A 159 7.72 2.40 10.44
N HIS A 160 7.17 1.30 10.98
CA HIS A 160 6.43 1.31 12.25
C HIS A 160 7.36 1.49 13.46
N LYS A 161 6.85 2.12 14.52
CA LYS A 161 7.64 2.37 15.74
C LYS A 161 7.88 1.10 16.55
N THR A 162 6.93 0.17 16.52
CA THR A 162 7.01 -1.10 17.26
C THR A 162 6.52 -2.28 16.41
N GLU A 163 6.99 -3.48 16.71
CA GLU A 163 6.55 -4.72 16.03
C GLU A 163 5.06 -5.00 16.26
N ASN A 164 4.52 -4.69 17.44
CA ASN A 164 3.09 -4.86 17.72
C ASN A 164 2.19 -4.07 16.76
N GLN A 165 2.65 -2.92 16.24
CA GLN A 165 1.91 -2.19 15.22
C GLN A 165 1.85 -2.95 13.89
N VAL A 166 2.89 -3.73 13.57
CA VAL A 166 2.97 -4.54 12.35
C VAL A 166 1.95 -5.68 12.38
N LEU A 167 1.69 -6.29 13.54
CA LEU A 167 0.72 -7.39 13.68
C LEU A 167 -0.70 -7.00 13.26
N ILE A 168 -1.07 -5.71 13.33
CA ILE A 168 -2.36 -5.19 12.85
C ILE A 168 -2.46 -5.23 11.31
N TYR A 169 -1.31 -5.24 10.63
CA TYR A 169 -1.18 -5.18 9.17
C TYR A 169 -0.78 -6.51 8.54
N ASP A 170 -0.27 -7.49 9.30
CA ASP A 170 0.01 -8.85 8.82
C ASP A 170 -1.31 -9.64 8.71
N ARG A 171 -2.02 -9.45 7.60
CA ARG A 171 -3.41 -9.90 7.40
C ARG A 171 -3.53 -11.14 6.51
N LYS A 172 -2.45 -11.52 5.81
CA LYS A 172 -2.43 -12.71 4.96
C LYS A 172 -2.45 -13.95 5.83
N THR A 173 -3.37 -14.87 5.56
CA THR A 173 -3.43 -16.17 6.25
C THR A 173 -2.13 -16.92 6.02
N LYS A 174 -1.47 -17.32 7.12
CA LYS A 174 -0.22 -18.07 7.07
C LYS A 174 -0.53 -19.55 6.91
N ILE A 175 0.10 -20.18 5.92
CA ILE A 175 0.17 -21.63 5.82
C ILE A 175 1.39 -22.04 6.63
N THR A 176 1.20 -22.84 7.68
CA THR A 176 2.27 -23.34 8.54
C THR A 176 2.31 -24.86 8.47
N PRO A 177 3.49 -25.48 8.64
CA PRO A 177 3.57 -26.92 8.85
C PRO A 177 2.68 -27.34 10.02
N THR A 178 2.08 -28.52 9.90
CA THR A 178 1.34 -29.16 11.00
C THR A 178 2.28 -30.05 11.80
N LEU A 179 1.95 -30.29 13.06
CA LEU A 179 2.62 -31.30 13.87
C LEU A 179 2.29 -32.69 13.30
N ASP A 180 3.32 -33.48 13.01
CA ASP A 180 3.21 -34.84 12.49
C ASP A 180 3.80 -35.82 13.51
N LEU A 181 3.01 -36.16 14.54
CA LEU A 181 3.38 -37.11 15.59
C LEU A 181 2.42 -38.30 15.60
N PRO A 182 2.91 -39.52 15.88
CA PRO A 182 2.05 -40.69 16.01
C PRO A 182 1.09 -40.55 17.20
N LEU A 183 -0.04 -41.26 17.13
CA LEU A 183 -1.00 -41.33 18.25
C LEU A 183 -0.29 -41.87 19.51
N VAL A 184 -0.45 -41.16 20.62
CA VAL A 184 0.08 -41.60 21.91
C VAL A 184 -0.70 -42.83 22.36
N VAL A 185 -0.06 -44.00 22.29
CA VAL A 185 -0.61 -45.24 22.86
C VAL A 185 -0.15 -45.36 24.30
N SER A 186 -1.06 -45.17 25.25
CA SER A 186 -0.83 -45.49 26.66
C SER A 186 -0.71 -47.01 26.81
N LYS A 187 0.37 -47.48 27.44
CA LYS A 187 0.54 -48.89 27.84
C LYS A 187 -0.35 -49.24 29.02
#